data_AF-A0A7K0TQC3-F1
#
_entry.id   AF-A0A7K0TQC3-F1
#
_cell.length_a   1.000
_cell.length_b   1.000
_cell.length_c   1.000
_cell.angle_alpha   90.00
_cell.angle_beta   90.00
_cell.angle_gamma   90.00
#
_symmetry.space_group_name_H-M   'P 1'
#
loop_
_entity.id
_entity.type
_entity.pdbx_description
1 polymer ?
#
loop_
_entity_poly.entity_id
_entity_poly.type
_entity_poly.pdbx_seq_one_letter_code
_entity_poly.pdbx_strand_id
1 'polypeptide(L)' 'RVVARYLDMNPNGSRRDIAGICNERGNVVGLMPHPEHAVESLTGPTTDGIPFFTSVLKSLVNA' A
#
# COMPACT_ATOMS: atom_id res chain seq x y z
N ARG A 1 -7.26 -6.14 -9.60
CA ARG A 1 -8.23 -5.49 -8.67
C ARG A 1 -7.61 -4.21 -8.11
N VAL A 2 -8.40 -3.17 -7.79
CA VAL A 2 -7.90 -1.95 -7.12
C VAL A 2 -7.72 -2.24 -5.63
N VAL A 3 -6.56 -1.90 -5.07
CA VAL A 3 -6.21 -2.17 -3.66
C VAL A 3 -5.94 -0.92 -2.84
N ALA A 4 -5.61 0.19 -3.50
CA ALA A 4 -5.43 1.49 -2.86
C ALA A 4 -6.00 2.60 -3.74
N ARG A 5 -6.59 3.61 -3.10
CA ARG A 5 -6.98 4.87 -3.72
C ARG A 5 -6.46 6.05 -2.91
N TYR A 6 -6.17 7.16 -3.56
CA TYR A 6 -5.99 8.44 -2.87
C TYR A 6 -7.33 8.86 -2.25
N LEU A 7 -7.28 9.48 -1.07
CA LEU A 7 -8.49 9.90 -0.33
C LEU A 7 -8.82 11.37 -0.59
N ASP A 8 -7.86 12.28 -0.36
CA ASP A 8 -8.11 13.72 -0.44
C ASP A 8 -7.56 14.36 -1.71
N MET A 9 -6.29 14.14 -1.99
CA MET A 9 -5.59 14.70 -3.15
C MET A 9 -4.92 13.58 -3.95
N ASN A 10 -5.17 13.59 -5.25
CA ASN A 10 -4.54 12.70 -6.21
C ASN A 10 -3.34 13.41 -6.86
N PRO A 11 -2.10 13.15 -6.40
CA PRO A 11 -0.92 13.94 -6.78
C PRO A 11 -0.47 13.73 -8.24
N ASN A 12 -0.97 12.69 -8.90
CA ASN A 12 -0.54 12.31 -10.25
C ASN A 12 -1.69 12.26 -11.27
N GLY A 13 -2.89 12.67 -10.88
CA GLY A 13 -4.06 12.70 -11.76
C GLY A 13 -4.53 11.32 -12.24
N SER A 14 -4.17 10.24 -11.53
CA SER A 14 -4.58 8.88 -11.90
C SER A 14 -6.09 8.75 -11.98
N ARG A 15 -6.62 8.08 -13.01
CA ARG A 15 -8.08 7.89 -13.15
C ARG A 15 -8.67 7.20 -11.92
N ARG A 16 -9.80 7.74 -11.44
CA ARG A 16 -10.54 7.22 -10.27
C ARG A 16 -9.68 7.14 -9.01
N ASP A 17 -8.63 7.97 -8.92
CA ASP A 17 -7.75 8.05 -7.77
C ASP A 17 -7.02 6.73 -7.47
N ILE A 18 -6.82 5.87 -8.46
CA ILE A 18 -6.16 4.57 -8.27
C ILE A 18 -4.69 4.79 -7.93
N ALA A 19 -4.29 4.35 -6.74
CA ALA A 19 -2.93 4.42 -6.23
C ALA A 19 -2.21 3.06 -6.23
N GLY A 20 -2.97 1.96 -6.34
CA GLY A 20 -2.40 0.62 -6.43
C GLY A 20 -3.38 -0.41 -6.95
N ILE A 21 -2.84 -1.42 -7.64
CA ILE A 21 -3.58 -2.54 -8.22
C ILE A 21 -2.87 -3.87 -7.93
N CYS A 22 -3.63 -4.96 -7.94
CA CYS A 22 -3.08 -6.32 -7.91
C CYS A 22 -3.34 -7.06 -9.22
N ASN A 23 -2.47 -8.02 -9.54
CA ASN A 23 -2.68 -8.99 -10.60
C ASN A 23 -3.93 -9.87 -10.32
N GLU A 24 -4.36 -10.65 -11.30
CA GLU A 24 -5.56 -11.49 -11.20
C GLU A 24 -5.46 -12.53 -10.08
N ARG A 25 -4.28 -13.16 -9.93
CA ARG A 25 -3.99 -14.13 -8.85
C ARG A 25 -3.94 -13.49 -7.46
N GLY A 26 -3.83 -12.17 -7.35
CA GLY A 26 -3.77 -11.44 -6.09
C GLY A 26 -2.45 -11.57 -5.32
N ASN A 27 -1.39 -12.09 -5.93
CA ASN A 27 -0.09 -12.32 -5.29
C ASN A 27 0.99 -11.30 -5.69
N VAL A 28 0.68 -10.34 -6.58
CA VAL A 28 1.56 -9.23 -6.96
C VAL A 28 0.78 -7.93 -6.87
N VAL A 29 1.30 -6.96 -6.14
CA VAL A 29 0.73 -5.61 -5.99
C VAL A 29 1.70 -4.59 -6.59
N GLY A 30 1.21 -3.76 -7.51
CA GLY A 30 1.87 -2.53 -7.95
C GLY A 30 1.30 -1.34 -7.19
N LEU A 31 2.16 -0.49 -6.63
CA LEU A 31 1.79 0.59 -5.74
C LEU A 31 2.59 1.86 -6.11
N MET A 32 1.93 3.02 -6.07
CA MET A 32 2.58 4.33 -6.18
C MET A 32 3.01 4.90 -4.81
N PRO A 33 2.18 4.92 -3.75
CA PRO A 33 2.65 5.39 -2.45
C PRO A 33 3.78 4.53 -1.89
N HIS A 34 4.58 5.12 -1.01
CA HIS A 34 5.75 4.53 -0.37
C HIS A 34 5.45 4.14 1.09
N PRO A 35 4.71 3.04 1.36
CA PRO A 35 4.41 2.62 2.73
C PRO A 35 5.68 2.31 3.54
N GLU A 36 6.80 1.98 2.88
CA GLU A 36 8.11 1.77 3.50
C GLU A 36 8.68 3.04 4.14
N HIS A 37 8.28 4.24 3.69
CA HIS A 37 8.67 5.48 4.35
C HIS A 37 7.84 5.75 5.61
N ALA A 38 6.75 5.01 5.83
CA ALA A 38 5.80 5.21 6.91
C ALA A 38 5.81 4.04 7.93
N VAL A 39 7.00 3.52 8.26
CA VAL A 39 7.14 2.37 9.20
C VAL A 39 7.89 2.70 10.49
N GLU A 40 8.48 3.89 10.60
CA GLU A 40 9.34 4.28 11.72
C GLU A 40 8.98 5.70 12.17
N SER A 41 8.76 5.88 13.47
CA SER A 41 8.38 7.16 14.07
C SER A 41 9.52 8.18 14.09
N LEU A 42 10.78 7.72 14.14
CA LEU A 42 11.94 8.62 14.20
C LEU A 42 12.30 9.23 12.83
N THR A 43 12.09 8.49 11.74
CA THR A 43 12.58 8.87 10.40
C THR A 43 11.48 9.00 9.36
N GLY A 44 10.28 8.51 9.63
CA GLY A 44 9.12 8.59 8.75
C GLY A 44 8.10 9.64 9.21
N PRO A 45 7.13 9.99 8.35
CA PRO A 45 6.07 10.92 8.71
C PRO A 45 5.02 10.28 9.65
N THR A 46 4.86 8.96 9.61
CA THR A 46 3.86 8.16 10.34
C THR A 46 4.33 6.70 10.46
N THR A 47 3.57 5.86 11.17
CA THR A 47 3.75 4.40 11.22
C THR A 47 2.65 3.61 10.48
N ASP A 48 1.81 4.30 9.70
CA ASP A 48 0.66 3.72 9.00
C ASP A 48 1.02 2.73 7.88
N GLY A 49 2.30 2.64 7.50
CA GLY A 49 2.81 1.65 6.56
C GLY A 49 3.03 0.25 7.17
N ILE A 50 3.12 0.12 8.50
CA ILE A 50 3.37 -1.16 9.17
C ILE A 50 2.30 -2.23 8.83
N PRO A 51 0.99 -1.92 8.83
CA PRO A 51 -0.05 -2.87 8.44
C PRO A 51 0.14 -3.46 7.03
N PHE A 52 0.73 -2.72 6.10
CA PHE A 52 0.97 -3.19 4.73
C PHE A 52 1.90 -4.41 4.73
N PHE A 53 3.06 -4.31 5.38
CA PHE A 53 4.05 -5.40 5.42
C PHE A 53 3.65 -6.54 6.36
N THR A 54 3.04 -6.21 7.50
CA THR A 54 2.56 -7.24 8.43
C THR A 54 1.42 -8.08 7.83
N SER A 55 0.67 -7.56 6.85
CA SER A 55 -0.33 -8.34 6.11
C SER A 55 0.29 -9.50 5.32
N VAL A 56 1.48 -9.30 4.74
CA VAL A 56 2.22 -10.36 4.01
C VAL A 56 2.67 -11.44 4.99
N LEU A 57 3.23 -11.05 6.13
CA LEU A 57 3.63 -12.01 7.18
C LEU A 57 2.43 -12.82 7.68
N LYS A 58 1.31 -12.16 7.97
CA LYS A 58 0.06 -12.84 8.35
C LYS A 58 -0.41 -13.81 7.27
N SER A 59 -0.30 -13.46 6.00
CA SER A 59 -0.69 -14.34 4.90
C SER A 59 0.23 -15.54 4.74
N LEU A 60 1.51 -15.42 5.06
CA LEU A 60 2.50 -16.51 4.90
C LEU A 60 2.57 -17.43 6.12
N VAL A 61 2.39 -16.88 7.32
CA VAL A 61 2.48 -17.63 8.58
C VAL A 61 1.17 -18.37 8.89
N ASN A 62 0.02 -17.85 8.40
CA ASN A 62 -1.27 -18.53 8.54
C ASN A 62 -1.64 -19.41 7.33
N ALA A 63 -0.70 -19.62 6.40
CA ALA A 63 -0.89 -20.47 5.22
C ALA A 63 -0.52 -21.94 5.50
#